data_AF-A0A9Q0T4Z1-F1
#
_entry.id   AF-A0A9Q0T4Z1-F1
#
_cell.length_a   1.000
_cell.length_b   1.000
_cell.length_c   1.000
_cell.angle_alpha   90.00
_cell.angle_beta   90.00
_cell.angle_gamma   90.00
#
_symmetry.space_group_name_H-M   'P 1'
#
loop_
_entity.id
_entity.type
_entity.pdbx_description
1 polymer ?
#
loop_
_entity_poly.entity_id
_entity_poly.type
_entity_poly.pdbx_seq_one_letter_code
_entity_poly.pdbx_strand_id
1 'polypeptide(L)'
;METSVAGLAIAAVLFLHFSVNSSCSATGSLPSRNTNIEYIKTTCYNTTLYPKLCYHTLAIYASTIENNPKLLASTALNVSLRNTYSTSRLMKRVSKLLVLEPRVAAAMVDCTEEVGDSVYELQRSMEEMGQADGSRFSKGNE
;
A
#
# COMPACT_ATOMS: atom_id res chain seq x y z
N MET A 1 32.39 7.06 53.35
CA MET A 1 31.59 8.23 52.89
C MET A 1 31.84 8.55 51.41
N GLU A 2 33.04 8.32 50.88
CA GLU A 2 33.41 8.57 49.47
C GLU A 2 32.56 7.80 48.42
N THR A 3 32.14 6.55 48.72
CA THR A 3 31.38 5.71 47.77
C THR A 3 29.92 6.14 47.57
N SER A 4 29.38 6.97 48.47
CA SER A 4 27.99 7.42 48.43
C SER A 4 27.82 8.68 47.57
N VAL A 5 28.85 9.53 47.50
CA VAL A 5 28.86 10.76 46.69
C VAL A 5 28.96 10.44 45.20
N ALA A 6 29.79 9.45 44.84
CA ALA A 6 29.91 8.99 43.46
C ALA A 6 28.58 8.40 42.92
N GLY A 7 27.84 7.67 43.76
CA GLY A 7 26.53 7.10 43.39
C GLY A 7 25.47 8.17 43.13
N LEU A 8 25.43 9.24 43.94
CA LEU A 8 24.51 10.37 43.74
C LEU A 8 24.84 11.18 42.48
N ALA A 9 26.13 11.33 42.16
CA ALA A 9 26.57 12.01 40.94
C ALA A 9 26.17 11.24 39.67
N ILE A 10 26.30 9.91 39.66
CA ILE A 10 25.90 9.07 38.52
C ILE A 10 24.39 9.10 38.32
N ALA A 11 23.60 9.05 39.40
CA ALA A 11 22.14 9.14 39.31
C ALA A 11 21.69 10.49 38.72
N ALA A 12 22.31 11.60 39.11
CA ALA A 12 21.98 12.93 38.58
C ALA A 12 22.27 13.07 37.08
N VAL A 13 23.37 12.48 36.59
CA VAL A 13 23.72 12.49 35.16
C VAL A 13 22.71 11.69 34.32
N LEU A 14 22.26 10.53 34.81
CA LEU A 14 21.27 9.71 34.10
C LEU A 14 19.88 10.38 34.03
N PHE A 15 19.46 11.09 35.09
CA PHE A 15 18.20 11.86 35.10
C PHE A 15 18.21 13.04 34.12
N LEU A 16 19.35 13.69 33.91
CA LEU A 16 19.49 14.77 32.94
C LEU A 16 19.44 14.25 31.49
N HIS A 17 19.98 13.06 31.21
CA HIS A 17 19.85 12.45 29.88
C HIS A 17 18.39 12.06 29.54
N PHE A 18 17.59 11.67 30.52
CA PHE A 18 16.18 11.29 30.30
C PHE A 18 15.28 12.50 29.97
N SER A 19 15.59 13.68 30.53
CA SER A 19 14.77 14.89 30.34
C SER A 19 15.04 15.61 29.02
N VAL A 20 16.24 15.50 28.45
CA VAL A 20 16.59 16.13 27.16
C VAL A 20 15.99 15.39 25.95
N ASN A 21 15.68 14.09 26.09
CA ASN A 21 15.08 13.27 25.03
C ASN A 21 13.55 13.39 24.91
N SER A 22 12.88 14.15 25.79
CA SER A 22 11.43 14.37 25.74
C SER A 22 11.09 15.77 25.22
N SER A 23 11.54 16.08 24.01
CA SER A 23 11.09 17.27 23.27
C SER A 23 10.27 16.82 22.07
N CYS A 24 9.00 16.49 22.30
CA CYS A 24 8.04 16.24 21.23
C CYS A 24 7.54 17.58 20.68
N SER A 25 8.26 18.14 19.71
CA SER A 25 7.74 19.25 18.90
C SER A 25 6.89 18.66 17.78
N ALA A 26 5.57 18.56 18.00
CA ALA A 26 4.61 18.27 16.95
C ALA A 26 4.38 19.53 16.10
N THR A 27 5.35 19.89 15.25
CA THR A 27 5.07 20.74 14.10
C THR A 27 4.33 19.88 13.08
N GLY A 28 3.00 20.02 13.03
CA GLY A 28 2.18 19.45 11.97
C GLY A 28 2.54 20.06 10.62
N SER A 29 3.65 19.60 10.03
CA SER A 29 3.97 19.88 8.64
C SER A 29 3.04 19.05 7.77
N LEU A 30 2.37 19.71 6.83
CA LEU A 30 1.61 19.02 5.78
C LEU A 30 2.59 18.04 5.11
N PRO A 31 2.21 16.78 4.85
CA PRO A 31 3.11 15.83 4.21
C PRO A 31 3.64 16.42 2.91
N SER A 32 4.96 16.60 2.84
CA SER A 32 5.59 17.08 1.62
C SER A 32 5.38 16.03 0.53
N ARG A 33 5.25 16.46 -0.73
CA ARG A 33 5.21 15.53 -1.87
C ARG A 33 6.34 14.49 -1.80
N ASN A 34 7.52 14.88 -1.29
CA ASN A 34 8.66 13.99 -1.11
C ASN A 34 8.41 12.90 -0.06
N THR A 35 7.75 13.22 1.07
CA THR A 35 7.46 12.24 2.13
C THR A 35 6.45 11.20 1.66
N ASN A 36 5.44 11.59 0.88
CA ASN A 36 4.43 10.65 0.38
C ASN A 36 5.00 9.70 -0.68
N ILE A 37 5.89 10.22 -1.55
CA ILE A 37 6.61 9.38 -2.52
C ILE A 37 7.51 8.38 -1.80
N GLU A 38 8.18 8.81 -0.72
CA GLU A 38 9.02 7.95 0.10
C GLU A 38 8.21 6.85 0.82
N TYR A 39 7.01 7.17 1.32
CA TYR A 39 6.10 6.18 1.88
C TYR A 39 5.73 5.10 0.84
N ILE A 40 5.29 5.50 -0.36
CA ILE A 40 4.97 4.55 -1.43
C ILE A 40 6.18 3.69 -1.77
N LYS A 41 7.35 4.32 -1.93
CA LYS A 41 8.60 3.60 -2.22
C LYS A 41 8.90 2.56 -1.15
N THR A 42 8.86 2.97 0.12
CA THR A 42 9.16 2.09 1.26
C THR A 42 8.16 0.94 1.34
N THR A 43 6.86 1.21 1.24
CA THR A 43 5.84 0.16 1.27
C THR A 43 6.01 -0.81 0.10
N CYS A 44 6.12 -0.33 -1.13
CA CYS A 44 6.27 -1.18 -2.31
C CYS A 44 7.49 -2.11 -2.22
N TYR A 45 8.63 -1.60 -1.73
CA TYR A 45 9.86 -2.38 -1.60
C TYR A 45 9.83 -3.39 -0.46
N ASN A 46 9.05 -3.13 0.60
CA ASN A 46 9.00 -4.00 1.77
C ASN A 46 7.89 -5.05 1.69
N THR A 47 6.79 -4.79 0.97
CA THR A 47 5.57 -5.62 1.06
C THR A 47 5.18 -6.35 -0.22
N THR A 48 5.73 -5.97 -1.39
CA THR A 48 5.28 -6.52 -2.67
C THR A 48 6.37 -7.33 -3.39
N LEU A 49 5.94 -8.35 -4.14
CA LEU A 49 6.84 -9.17 -4.97
C LEU A 49 7.41 -8.39 -6.18
N TYR A 50 6.71 -7.33 -6.62
CA TYR A 50 7.08 -6.53 -7.78
C TYR A 50 7.29 -5.06 -7.39
N PRO A 51 8.32 -4.75 -6.60
CA PRO A 51 8.47 -3.45 -5.94
C PRO A 51 8.63 -2.29 -6.92
N LYS A 52 9.35 -2.51 -8.04
CA LYS A 52 9.49 -1.51 -9.10
C LYS A 52 8.15 -1.20 -9.78
N LEU A 53 7.37 -2.23 -10.09
CA LEU A 53 6.07 -2.06 -10.73
C LEU A 53 5.10 -1.35 -9.78
N CYS A 54 5.05 -1.76 -8.52
CA CYS A 54 4.26 -1.10 -7.48
C CYS A 54 4.61 0.39 -7.38
N TYR A 55 5.90 0.72 -7.26
CA TYR A 55 6.35 2.11 -7.14
C TYR A 55 5.97 2.95 -8.36
N HIS A 56 6.29 2.50 -9.57
CA HIS A 56 5.99 3.25 -10.79
C HIS A 56 4.49 3.43 -11.02
N THR A 57 3.69 2.43 -10.62
CA THR A 57 2.24 2.48 -10.73
C THR A 57 1.62 3.47 -9.74
N LEU A 58 2.12 3.51 -8.50
CA LEU A 58 1.47 4.24 -7.42
C LEU A 58 2.07 5.62 -7.15
N ALA A 59 3.32 5.91 -7.53
CA ALA A 59 3.98 7.17 -7.21
C ALA A 59 3.23 8.41 -7.72
N ILE A 60 2.52 8.31 -8.85
CA ILE A 60 1.70 9.41 -9.39
C ILE A 60 0.50 9.76 -8.48
N TYR A 61 0.09 8.84 -7.61
CA TYR A 61 -0.99 9.00 -6.64
C TYR A 61 -0.49 9.39 -5.24
N ALA A 62 0.79 9.73 -5.08
CA ALA A 62 1.39 10.03 -3.77
C ALA A 62 0.65 11.13 -2.99
N SER A 63 0.14 12.16 -3.66
CA SER A 63 -0.67 13.21 -3.02
C SER A 63 -2.05 12.75 -2.56
N THR A 64 -2.60 11.71 -3.19
CA THR A 64 -3.91 11.14 -2.82
C THR A 64 -3.76 10.09 -1.73
N ILE A 65 -2.69 9.30 -1.80
CA ILE A 65 -2.41 8.23 -0.84
C ILE A 65 -1.87 8.82 0.48
N GLU A 66 -1.06 9.87 0.38
CA GLU A 66 -0.29 10.43 1.49
C GLU A 66 0.50 9.34 2.23
N ASN A 67 0.26 9.18 3.53
CA ASN A 67 0.79 8.08 4.35
C ASN A 67 -0.33 7.15 4.84
N ASN A 68 -1.44 7.06 4.11
CA ASN A 68 -2.63 6.34 4.53
C ASN A 68 -2.68 4.94 3.88
N PRO A 69 -2.55 3.84 4.66
CA PRO A 69 -2.53 2.48 4.12
C PRO A 69 -3.87 2.07 3.48
N LYS A 70 -5.00 2.60 3.96
CA LYS A 70 -6.31 2.34 3.34
C LYS A 70 -6.41 3.02 1.97
N LEU A 71 -5.93 4.25 1.86
CA LEU A 71 -5.87 4.96 0.57
C LEU A 71 -4.88 4.30 -0.38
N LEU A 72 -3.74 3.80 0.11
CA LEU A 72 -2.81 3.00 -0.67
C LEU A 72 -3.48 1.75 -1.25
N ALA A 73 -4.13 0.95 -0.42
CA ALA A 73 -4.77 -0.30 -0.83
C ALA A 73 -5.94 -0.06 -1.79
N SER A 74 -6.82 0.90 -1.49
CA SER A 74 -7.95 1.25 -2.37
C SER A 74 -7.48 1.85 -3.71
N THR A 75 -6.41 2.66 -3.71
CA THR A 75 -5.81 3.17 -4.95
C THR A 75 -5.23 2.02 -5.78
N ALA A 76 -4.51 1.10 -5.16
CA ALA A 76 -3.97 -0.08 -5.83
C ALA A 76 -5.07 -0.98 -6.43
N LEU A 77 -6.15 -1.23 -5.68
CA LEU A 77 -7.32 -1.97 -6.18
C LEU A 77 -7.98 -1.28 -7.37
N ASN A 78 -8.18 0.04 -7.31
CA ASN A 78 -8.77 0.80 -8.41
C ASN A 78 -7.88 0.78 -9.68
N VAL A 79 -6.55 0.90 -9.52
CA VAL A 79 -5.64 0.78 -10.67
C VAL A 79 -5.68 -0.62 -11.27
N SER A 80 -5.66 -1.66 -10.44
CA SER A 80 -5.79 -3.05 -10.88
C SER A 80 -7.12 -3.27 -11.61
N LEU A 81 -8.24 -2.81 -11.07
CA LEU A 81 -9.56 -2.93 -11.71
C LEU A 81 -9.58 -2.27 -13.10
N ARG A 82 -9.04 -1.05 -13.24
CA ARG A 82 -8.97 -0.36 -14.53
C ARG A 82 -8.15 -1.12 -15.56
N ASN A 83 -7.02 -1.68 -15.13
CA ASN A 83 -6.15 -2.46 -16.00
C ASN A 83 -6.82 -3.78 -16.41
N THR A 84 -7.37 -4.54 -15.46
CA THR A 84 -8.10 -5.80 -15.73
C THR A 84 -9.29 -5.57 -16.65
N TYR A 85 -10.07 -4.51 -16.43
CA TYR A 85 -11.18 -4.15 -17.32
C TYR A 85 -10.72 -3.86 -18.75
N SER A 86 -9.64 -3.09 -18.89
CA SER A 86 -9.05 -2.77 -20.20
C SER A 86 -8.52 -4.02 -20.91
N THR A 87 -7.86 -4.90 -20.16
CA THR A 87 -7.36 -6.20 -20.64
C THR A 87 -8.50 -7.11 -21.08
N SER A 88 -9.57 -7.24 -20.28
CA SER A 88 -10.77 -8.02 -20.63
C SER A 88 -11.37 -7.55 -21.96
N ARG A 89 -11.50 -6.23 -22.16
CA ARG A 89 -12.00 -5.66 -23.42
C ARG A 89 -11.08 -5.93 -24.60
N LEU A 90 -9.77 -5.86 -24.39
CA LEU A 90 -8.79 -6.16 -25.43
C LEU A 90 -8.87 -7.64 -25.83
N MET A 91 -8.91 -8.55 -24.87
CA MET A 91 -9.00 -10.00 -25.13
C MET A 91 -10.28 -10.36 -25.87
N LYS A 92 -11.44 -9.81 -25.46
CA LYS A 92 -12.72 -9.95 -26.17
C LYS A 92 -12.68 -9.42 -27.60
N ARG A 93 -11.86 -8.39 -27.87
CA ARG A 93 -11.70 -7.84 -29.21
C ARG A 93 -10.79 -8.74 -30.05
N VAL A 94 -9.64 -9.13 -29.50
CA VAL A 94 -8.64 -9.97 -30.17
C VAL A 94 -9.24 -11.33 -30.53
N SER A 95 -10.02 -11.94 -29.63
CA SER A 95 -10.69 -13.23 -29.88
C SER A 95 -11.71 -13.19 -31.03
N LYS A 96 -12.25 -12.01 -31.35
CA LYS A 96 -13.20 -11.83 -32.46
C LYS A 96 -12.55 -11.45 -33.78
N LEU A 97 -11.39 -10.79 -33.74
CA LEU A 97 -10.74 -10.25 -34.94
C LEU A 97 -9.76 -11.23 -35.58
N LEU A 98 -9.17 -12.13 -34.78
CA LEU A 98 -8.16 -13.06 -35.26
C LEU A 98 -8.78 -14.40 -35.62
N VAL A 99 -8.36 -14.94 -36.76
CA VAL A 99 -8.54 -16.37 -37.03
C VAL A 99 -7.48 -17.10 -36.22
N LEU A 100 -7.92 -17.83 -35.20
CA LEU A 100 -7.05 -18.55 -34.28
C LEU A 100 -7.13 -20.05 -34.58
N GLU A 101 -6.00 -20.74 -34.46
CA GLU A 101 -5.97 -22.20 -34.42
C GLU A 101 -6.91 -22.72 -33.32
N PRO A 102 -7.62 -23.85 -33.50
CA PRO A 102 -8.67 -24.30 -32.58
C PRO A 102 -8.23 -24.36 -31.10
N ARG A 103 -7.00 -24.83 -30.85
CA ARG A 103 -6.43 -24.89 -29.50
C ARG A 103 -6.21 -23.51 -28.88
N VAL A 104 -5.80 -22.54 -29.69
CA VAL A 104 -5.58 -21.16 -29.24
C VAL A 104 -6.92 -20.48 -29.02
N ALA A 105 -7.91 -20.73 -29.89
CA ALA A 105 -9.27 -20.21 -29.71
C ALA A 105 -9.88 -20.68 -28.38
N ALA A 106 -9.76 -21.98 -28.05
CA ALA A 106 -10.22 -22.52 -26.77
C ALA A 106 -9.54 -21.82 -25.58
N ALA A 107 -8.21 -21.74 -25.57
CA ALA A 107 -7.48 -21.06 -24.51
C ALA A 107 -7.85 -19.57 -24.37
N MET A 108 -8.14 -18.89 -25.49
CA MET A 108 -8.57 -17.49 -25.47
C MET A 108 -9.96 -17.32 -24.87
N VAL A 109 -10.86 -18.30 -25.01
CA VAL A 109 -12.16 -18.31 -24.33
C VAL A 109 -11.94 -18.40 -22.83
N ASP A 110 -11.18 -19.41 -22.37
CA ASP A 110 -10.88 -19.62 -20.95
C ASP A 110 -10.24 -18.37 -20.33
N CYS A 111 -9.20 -17.81 -20.97
CA CYS A 111 -8.55 -16.62 -20.45
C CYS A 111 -9.47 -15.39 -20.46
N THR A 112 -10.42 -15.28 -21.40
CA THR A 112 -11.37 -14.16 -21.44
C THR A 112 -12.39 -14.27 -20.30
N GLU A 113 -12.79 -15.48 -19.95
CA GLU A 113 -13.65 -15.78 -18.80
C GLU A 113 -12.94 -15.46 -17.48
N GLU A 114 -11.75 -16.02 -17.25
CA GLU A 114 -10.96 -15.80 -16.02
C GLU A 114 -10.64 -14.31 -15.76
N VAL A 115 -10.27 -13.58 -16.82
CA VAL A 115 -10.02 -12.13 -16.71
C VAL A 115 -11.34 -11.37 -16.53
N GLY A 116 -12.45 -11.86 -17.06
CA GLY A 116 -13.79 -11.34 -16.83
C GLY A 116 -14.21 -11.47 -15.36
N ASP A 117 -14.04 -12.65 -14.78
CA ASP A 117 -14.35 -12.93 -13.38
C ASP A 117 -13.45 -12.11 -12.45
N SER A 118 -12.18 -11.95 -12.81
CA SER A 118 -11.26 -11.05 -12.10
C SER A 118 -11.76 -9.60 -12.03
N VAL A 119 -12.48 -9.10 -13.05
CA VAL A 119 -13.10 -7.76 -12.98
C VAL A 119 -14.17 -7.73 -11.90
N TYR A 120 -15.04 -8.74 -11.85
CA TYR A 120 -16.11 -8.83 -10.86
C TYR A 120 -15.56 -8.94 -9.44
N GLU A 121 -14.57 -9.80 -9.22
CA GLU A 121 -13.93 -9.98 -7.91
C GLU A 121 -13.20 -8.71 -7.43
N LEU A 122 -12.56 -7.96 -8.35
CA LEU A 122 -11.95 -6.67 -8.02
C LEU A 122 -13.00 -5.60 -7.69
N GLN A 123 -14.16 -5.59 -8.34
CA GLN A 123 -15.27 -4.70 -7.99
C GLN A 123 -15.78 -5.01 -6.58
N ARG A 124 -16.02 -6.28 -6.27
CA ARG A 124 -16.44 -6.71 -4.93
C ARG A 124 -15.39 -6.33 -3.87
N SER A 125 -14.11 -6.54 -4.16
CA SER A 125 -13.01 -6.16 -3.27
C SER A 125 -13.01 -4.65 -2.95
N MET A 126 -13.36 -3.80 -3.91
CA MET A 126 -13.48 -2.36 -3.69
C MET A 126 -14.69 -2.01 -2.80
N GLU A 127 -15.83 -2.68 -2.98
CA GLU A 127 -17.02 -2.51 -2.14
C GLU A 127 -16.72 -2.90 -0.69
N GLU A 128 -16.08 -4.05 -0.49
CA GLU A 128 -15.66 -4.53 0.84
C GLU A 128 -14.65 -3.58 1.49
N MET A 129 -13.69 -3.02 0.72
CA MET A 129 -12.74 -2.01 1.21
C MET A 129 -13.42 -0.70 1.64
N GLY A 130 -14.51 -0.32 0.97
CA GLY A 130 -15.34 0.82 1.35
C GLY A 130 -16.07 0.60 2.68
N GLN A 131 -16.54 -0.63 2.91
CA GLN A 131 -17.24 -1.04 4.13
C GLN A 131 -16.31 -1.27 5.34
N ALA A 132 -14.99 -1.38 5.11
CA ALA A 132 -14.01 -1.65 6.18
C ALA A 132 -13.79 -0.49 7.19
N ASP A 133 -14.45 0.66 7.02
CA ASP A 133 -14.48 1.70 8.06
C ASP A 133 -15.49 1.33 9.15
N GLY A 134 -15.03 0.67 10.23
CA GLY A 134 -15.87 0.62 11.44
C GLY A 134 -15.49 -0.25 12.63
N SER A 135 -14.75 -1.37 12.50
CA SER A 135 -14.73 -2.29 13.67
C SER A 135 -13.61 -3.33 13.83
N ARG A 136 -12.63 -3.46 12.91
CA ARG A 136 -11.70 -4.61 12.96
C ARG A 136 -10.20 -4.32 13.06
N PHE A 137 -9.76 -3.08 12.86
CA PHE A 137 -8.32 -2.76 12.86
C PHE A 137 -7.77 -2.23 14.19
N SER A 138 -8.59 -2.10 15.24
CA SER A 138 -8.11 -1.63 16.56
C SER A 138 -7.54 -2.72 17.47
N LYS A 139 -7.29 -3.94 16.98
CA LYS A 139 -6.65 -5.00 17.79
C LYS A 139 -5.63 -5.78 16.97
N GLY A 140 -4.38 -5.37 17.13
CA GLY A 140 -3.20 -6.06 16.64
C GLY A 140 -1.96 -5.58 17.38
N ASN A 141 -2.03 -5.58 18.72
CA ASN A 141 -0.86 -5.60 19.58
C ASN A 141 -0.80 -6.99 20.21
N GLU A 142 0.03 -7.86 19.63
CA GLU A 142 0.65 -9.01 20.31
C GLU A 142 2.10 -9.08 19.84
#